data_AF-A0A0C3EGE6-F1
#
_entry.id   AF-A0A0C3EGE6-F1
#
_cell.length_a   1.000
_cell.length_b   1.000
_cell.length_c   1.000
_cell.angle_alpha   90.00
_cell.angle_beta   90.00
_cell.angle_gamma   90.00
#
_symmetry.space_group_name_H-M   'P 1'
#
loop_
_entity.id
_entity.type
_entity.pdbx_description
1 polymer ?
#
loop_
_entity_poly.entity_id
_entity_poly.type
_entity_poly.pdbx_seq_one_letter_code
_entity_poly.pdbx_strand_id
1 'polypeptide(L)'
;LDDAVCVQVLNSLLKRWLQMDQDAFISAVIMNPYIRVKCFARGNPQLSSISLYNIVKRTFARMLRKDPDLDFHNTFFDYLLDAKEFSSSLMGIAELKVLCEKEVGRC
;
A
#
# COMPACT_ATOMS: atom_id res chain seq x y z
N LEU A 1 16.94 14.06 16.11
CA LEU A 1 16.11 13.15 16.93
C LEU A 1 17.05 12.39 17.85
N ASP A 2 16.65 12.12 19.08
CA ASP A 2 17.41 11.28 20.01
C ASP A 2 17.34 9.80 19.57
N ASP A 3 18.49 9.16 19.41
CA ASP A 3 18.60 7.77 18.99
C ASP A 3 17.87 6.82 19.95
N ALA A 4 17.84 7.15 21.25
CA ALA A 4 17.11 6.35 22.24
C ALA A 4 15.60 6.37 21.98
N VAL A 5 15.05 7.53 21.59
CA VAL A 5 13.64 7.68 21.23
C VAL A 5 13.32 6.89 19.94
N CYS A 6 14.18 6.99 18.92
CA CYS A 6 14.03 6.23 17.67
C CYS A 6 13.97 4.71 17.94
N VAL A 7 14.88 4.19 18.78
CA VAL A 7 14.93 2.77 19.13
C VAL A 7 13.67 2.33 19.88
N GLN A 8 13.18 3.12 20.84
CA GLN A 8 11.96 2.79 21.59
C GLN A 8 10.71 2.77 20.68
N VAL A 9 10.59 3.76 19.80
CA VAL A 9 9.49 3.82 18.81
C VAL A 9 9.56 2.62 17.88
N LEU A 10 10.74 2.28 17.35
CA LEU A 10 10.93 1.13 16.48
C LEU A 10 10.56 -0.18 17.18
N ASN A 11 11.01 -0.38 18.42
CA ASN A 11 10.68 -1.58 19.21
C ASN A 11 9.17 -1.69 19.47
N SER A 12 8.50 -0.58 19.77
CA SER A 12 7.04 -0.55 19.93
C SER A 12 6.30 -0.87 18.63
N LEU A 13 6.77 -0.35 17.50
CA LEU A 13 6.22 -0.66 16.18
C LEU A 13 6.41 -2.13 15.82
N LEU A 14 7.61 -2.69 16.04
CA LEU A 14 7.91 -4.10 15.78
C LEU A 14 7.02 -5.04 16.62
N LYS A 15 6.81 -4.72 17.90
CA LYS A 15 5.90 -5.51 18.76
C LYS A 15 4.47 -5.53 18.21
N ARG A 16 3.95 -4.37 17.80
CA ARG A 16 2.61 -4.29 17.18
C ARG A 16 2.56 -5.00 15.84
N TRP A 17 3.60 -4.83 15.03
CA TRP A 17 3.73 -5.47 13.71
C TRP A 17 3.65 -7.00 13.80
N LEU A 18 4.26 -7.61 14.83
CA LEU A 18 4.21 -9.05 15.05
C LEU A 18 2.83 -9.56 15.48
N GLN A 19 1.98 -8.70 16.05
CA GLN A 19 0.64 -9.06 16.51
C GLN A 19 -0.47 -8.74 15.49
N MET A 20 -0.16 -7.97 14.44
CA MET A 20 -1.14 -7.58 13.43
C MET A 20 -1.24 -8.58 12.27
N ASP A 21 -2.37 -8.53 11.58
CA ASP A 21 -2.55 -9.18 10.28
C ASP A 21 -1.71 -8.44 9.22
N GLN A 22 -0.48 -8.90 9.05
CA GLN A 22 0.51 -8.30 8.16
C GLN A 22 0.02 -8.29 6.70
N ASP A 23 -0.67 -9.34 6.26
CA ASP A 23 -1.23 -9.43 4.91
C ASP A 23 -2.25 -8.31 4.68
N ALA A 24 -3.14 -8.06 5.65
CA ALA A 24 -4.11 -6.97 5.58
C ALA A 24 -3.44 -5.59 5.59
N PHE A 25 -2.44 -5.40 6.45
CA PHE A 25 -1.71 -4.13 6.52
C PHE A 25 -0.92 -3.82 5.25
N ILE A 26 -0.18 -4.81 4.72
CA ILE A 26 0.54 -4.67 3.44
C ILE A 26 -0.45 -4.38 2.32
N SER A 27 -1.59 -5.07 2.27
CA SER A 27 -2.63 -4.81 1.29
C SER A 27 -3.15 -3.37 1.37
N ALA A 28 -3.40 -2.84 2.59
CA ALA A 28 -3.84 -1.46 2.77
C ALA A 28 -2.81 -0.44 2.27
N VAL A 29 -1.52 -0.69 2.51
CA VAL A 29 -0.43 0.17 2.02
C VAL A 29 -0.35 0.14 0.48
N ILE A 30 -0.45 -1.03 -0.14
CA ILE A 30 -0.44 -1.17 -1.60
C ILE A 30 -1.63 -0.46 -2.23
N MET A 31 -2.82 -0.63 -1.65
CA MET A 31 -4.08 -0.04 -2.14
C MET A 31 -4.16 1.47 -1.93
N ASN A 32 -3.16 2.08 -1.28
CA ASN A 32 -3.04 3.54 -1.22
C ASN A 32 -2.45 4.06 -2.56
N PRO A 33 -3.23 4.83 -3.35
CA PRO A 33 -2.80 5.25 -4.68
C PRO A 33 -1.63 6.25 -4.68
N TYR A 34 -1.39 6.95 -3.56
CA TYR A 34 -0.26 7.88 -3.42
C TYR A 34 1.07 7.13 -3.25
N ILE A 35 1.03 5.97 -2.58
CA ILE A 35 2.20 5.20 -2.18
C ILE A 35 2.42 4.05 -3.17
N ARG A 36 1.41 3.20 -3.37
CA ARG A 36 1.49 1.92 -4.09
C ARG A 36 2.70 1.10 -3.65
N VAL A 37 3.67 0.92 -4.56
CA VAL A 37 4.90 0.16 -4.32
C VAL A 37 6.08 1.04 -3.90
N LYS A 38 5.94 2.37 -3.90
CA LYS A 38 7.05 3.32 -3.69
C LYS A 38 7.69 3.19 -2.30
N CYS A 39 6.96 2.68 -1.31
CA CYS A 39 7.45 2.49 0.05
C CYS A 39 8.22 1.18 0.28
N PHE A 40 8.16 0.22 -0.65
CA PHE A 40 8.86 -1.05 -0.49
C PHE A 40 10.30 -0.93 -1.00
N ALA A 41 11.24 -1.45 -0.21
CA ALA A 41 12.66 -1.44 -0.56
C ALA A 41 12.90 -2.18 -1.88
N ARG A 42 13.57 -1.51 -2.83
CA ARG A 42 13.96 -2.12 -4.11
C ARG A 42 14.88 -3.32 -3.83
N GLY A 43 14.55 -4.47 -4.41
CA GLY A 43 15.37 -5.68 -4.30
C GLY A 43 15.02 -6.62 -3.14
N ASN A 44 13.94 -6.39 -2.38
CA ASN A 44 13.43 -7.40 -1.47
C ASN A 44 12.59 -8.44 -2.24
N PRO A 45 13.04 -9.70 -2.41
CA PRO A 45 12.31 -10.71 -3.17
C PRO A 45 10.97 -11.08 -2.52
N GLN A 46 10.83 -10.90 -1.20
CA GLN A 46 9.57 -11.15 -0.49
C GLN A 46 8.49 -10.11 -0.84
N LEU A 47 8.88 -8.95 -1.39
CA LEU A 47 7.99 -7.85 -1.76
C LEU A 47 8.00 -7.59 -3.27
N SER A 48 8.27 -8.65 -4.07
CA SER A 48 8.09 -8.60 -5.52
C SER A 48 6.63 -8.36 -5.90
N SER A 49 6.35 -7.82 -7.09
CA SER A 49 4.97 -7.60 -7.56
C SER A 49 4.08 -8.85 -7.48
N ILE A 50 4.65 -10.03 -7.72
CA ILE A 50 3.94 -11.32 -7.61
C ILE A 50 3.66 -11.65 -6.13
N SER A 51 4.63 -11.44 -5.25
CA SER A 51 4.46 -11.65 -3.81
C SER A 51 3.37 -10.73 -3.25
N LEU A 52 3.39 -9.46 -3.66
CA LEU A 52 2.38 -8.46 -3.29
C LEU A 52 1.00 -8.85 -3.82
N TYR A 53 0.90 -9.29 -5.08
CA TYR A 53 -0.33 -9.84 -5.64
C TYR A 53 -0.87 -10.99 -4.79
N ASN A 54 -0.03 -11.95 -4.41
CA ASN A 54 -0.44 -13.09 -3.60
C ASN A 54 -0.94 -12.67 -2.21
N ILE A 55 -0.32 -11.67 -1.58
CA ILE A 55 -0.79 -11.09 -0.31
C ILE A 55 -2.18 -10.49 -0.46
N VAL A 56 -2.37 -9.66 -1.49
CA VAL A 56 -3.64 -8.99 -1.78
C VAL A 56 -4.72 -10.01 -2.14
N LYS A 57 -4.40 -11.02 -2.96
CA LYS A 57 -5.28 -12.14 -3.31
C LYS A 57 -5.77 -12.90 -2.07
N ARG A 58 -4.86 -13.28 -1.16
CA ARG A 58 -5.25 -13.97 0.10
C ARG A 58 -6.13 -13.07 0.97
N THR A 59 -5.80 -11.80 1.08
CA THR A 59 -6.55 -10.82 1.87
C THR A 59 -7.95 -10.62 1.30
N PHE A 60 -8.07 -10.42 -0.01
CA PHE A 60 -9.33 -10.31 -0.74
C PHE A 60 -10.22 -11.55 -0.53
N ALA A 61 -9.66 -12.75 -0.76
CA ALA A 61 -10.42 -13.99 -0.61
C ALA A 61 -10.90 -14.21 0.82
N ARG A 62 -10.06 -13.86 1.82
CA ARG A 62 -10.43 -13.95 3.24
C ARG A 62 -11.52 -12.95 3.61
N MET A 63 -11.40 -11.69 3.18
CA MET A 63 -12.31 -10.60 3.57
C MET A 63 -13.65 -10.68 2.84
N LEU A 64 -13.64 -10.93 1.54
CA LEU A 64 -14.84 -10.91 0.69
C LEU A 64 -15.41 -12.30 0.41
N ARG A 65 -14.76 -13.36 0.92
CA ARG A 65 -15.19 -14.75 0.76
C ARG A 65 -15.42 -15.13 -0.72
N LYS A 66 -14.61 -14.56 -1.61
CA LYS A 66 -14.68 -14.74 -3.06
C LYS A 66 -13.28 -15.01 -3.60
N ASP A 67 -13.15 -15.97 -4.50
CA ASP A 67 -11.90 -16.18 -5.21
C ASP A 67 -11.68 -15.11 -6.28
N PRO A 68 -10.48 -14.52 -6.36
CA PRO A 68 -10.16 -13.57 -7.41
C PRO A 68 -10.02 -14.30 -8.75
N ASP A 69 -10.65 -13.71 -9.76
CA ASP A 69 -10.65 -14.17 -11.14
C ASP A 69 -9.50 -13.54 -11.94
N LEU A 70 -9.47 -13.82 -13.25
CA LEU A 70 -8.48 -13.27 -14.16
C LEU A 70 -8.59 -11.74 -14.28
N ASP A 71 -9.80 -11.20 -14.13
CA ASP A 71 -10.03 -9.76 -14.19
C ASP A 71 -9.39 -9.05 -12.99
N PHE A 72 -9.54 -9.62 -11.80
CA PHE A 72 -8.85 -9.16 -10.59
C PHE A 72 -7.32 -9.14 -10.77
N HIS A 73 -6.76 -10.18 -11.38
CA HIS A 73 -5.33 -10.25 -11.67
C HIS A 73 -4.87 -9.09 -12.57
N ASN A 74 -5.53 -8.89 -13.70
CA ASN A 74 -5.16 -7.85 -14.66
C ASN A 74 -5.32 -6.45 -14.06
N THR A 75 -6.45 -6.21 -13.38
CA THR A 75 -6.75 -4.96 -12.68
C THR A 75 -5.70 -4.64 -11.62
N PHE A 76 -5.26 -5.65 -10.85
CA PHE A 76 -4.20 -5.45 -9.86
C PHE A 76 -2.89 -4.98 -10.50
N PHE A 77 -2.47 -5.58 -11.61
CA PHE A 77 -1.22 -5.18 -12.27
C PHE A 77 -1.34 -3.84 -12.99
N ASP A 78 -2.48 -3.53 -13.60
CA ASP A 78 -2.75 -2.21 -14.15
C ASP A 78 -2.66 -1.13 -13.05
N TYR A 79 -3.23 -1.40 -11.87
CA TYR A 79 -3.11 -0.52 -10.71
C TYR A 79 -1.66 -0.38 -10.22
N LEU A 80 -0.94 -1.50 -10.09
CA LEU A 80 0.43 -1.51 -9.59
C LEU A 80 1.39 -0.73 -10.49
N LEU A 81 1.15 -0.78 -11.81
CA LEU A 81 1.98 -0.17 -12.85
C LEU A 81 1.55 1.24 -13.25
N ASP A 82 0.62 1.86 -12.52
CA ASP A 82 0.10 3.21 -12.81
C ASP A 82 -0.51 3.33 -14.23
N ALA A 83 -1.22 2.28 -14.67
CA ALA A 83 -1.74 2.16 -16.02
C ALA A 83 -3.27 2.28 -16.09
N LYS A 84 -3.78 2.55 -17.29
CA LYS A 84 -5.22 2.67 -17.60
C LYS A 84 -5.92 3.62 -16.61
N GLU A 85 -7.11 3.24 -16.13
CA GLU A 85 -7.92 4.01 -15.17
C GLU A 85 -7.23 4.27 -13.83
N PHE A 86 -6.22 3.47 -13.48
CA PHE A 86 -5.44 3.63 -12.25
C PHE A 86 -4.23 4.53 -12.41
N SER A 87 -4.03 5.15 -13.59
CA SER A 87 -2.98 6.14 -13.77
C SER A 87 -3.18 7.34 -12.85
N SER A 88 -2.08 7.90 -12.36
CA SER A 88 -2.09 8.99 -11.38
C SER A 88 -2.86 10.22 -11.88
N SER A 89 -2.87 10.45 -13.20
CA SER A 89 -3.64 11.50 -13.86
C SER A 89 -5.15 11.23 -13.84
N LEU A 90 -5.58 10.00 -14.15
CA LEU A 90 -7.00 9.65 -14.17
C LEU A 90 -7.57 9.46 -12.77
N MET A 91 -6.75 9.10 -11.79
CA MET A 91 -7.14 9.04 -10.38
C MET A 91 -7.19 10.41 -9.68
N GLY A 92 -6.85 11.51 -10.38
CA GLY A 92 -6.90 12.87 -9.83
C GLY A 92 -5.97 13.11 -8.64
N ILE A 93 -4.88 12.33 -8.54
CA ILE A 93 -4.00 12.29 -7.37
C ILE A 93 -3.29 13.63 -7.18
N ALA A 94 -2.89 14.27 -8.28
CA ALA A 94 -2.16 15.53 -8.26
C ALA A 94 -3.06 16.69 -7.79
N GLU A 95 -4.28 16.76 -8.30
CA GLU A 95 -5.27 17.77 -7.95
C GLU A 95 -5.66 17.68 -6.47
N LEU A 96 -5.89 16.45 -5.99
CA LEU A 96 -6.17 16.19 -4.57
C LEU A 96 -5.01 16.59 -3.67
N LYS A 97 -3.76 16.35 -4.10
CA LYS A 97 -2.58 16.75 -3.33
C LYS A 97 -2.50 18.28 -3.16
N VAL A 98 -2.73 19.01 -4.25
CA VAL A 98 -2.76 20.49 -4.23
C VAL A 98 -3.89 21.02 -3.32
N LEU A 99 -5.06 20.38 -3.31
CA LEU A 99 -6.16 20.76 -2.43
C LEU A 99 -5.80 20.54 -0.95
N CYS A 100 -5.22 19.38 -0.61
CA CYS A 100 -4.79 19.10 0.76
C CYS A 100 -3.73 20.09 1.25
N GLU A 101 -2.74 20.43 0.43
CA GLU A 101 -1.69 21.41 0.79
C GLU A 101 -2.27 22.81 1.05
N LYS A 102 -3.32 23.21 0.32
CA LYS A 102 -4.02 24.48 0.52
C LYS A 102 -4.84 24.53 1.82
N GLU A 103 -5.44 23.41 2.21
CA GLU A 103 -6.22 23.33 3.46
C GLU A 103 -5.31 23.23 4.70
N VAL A 104 -4.15 22.55 4.60
CA VAL A 104 -3.17 22.50 5.71
C VAL A 104 -2.53 23.87 5.98
N GLY A 105 -2.40 24.73 4.97
CA GLY A 105 -1.96 26.12 5.15
C GLY A 105 -3.00 27.07 5.75
N ARG A 106 -4.24 26.59 6.00
CA ARG A 106 -5.34 27.37 6.59
C ARG A 106 -5.62 27.04 8.06
N CYS A 107 -5.03 25.96 8.60
CA CYS A 107 -5.09 25.59 10.02
C CYS A 107 -3.86 26.09 10.78
#